data_AF-A0A7W0WZA3-F1
#
_entry.id   AF-A0A7W0WZA3-F1
#
_cell.length_a   1.000
_cell.length_b   1.000
_cell.length_c   1.000
_cell.angle_alpha   90.00
_cell.angle_beta   90.00
_cell.angle_gamma   90.00
#
_symmetry.space_group_name_H-M   'P 1'
#
loop_
_entity.id
_entity.type
_entity.pdbx_description
1 polymer ?
#
loop_
_entity_poly.entity_id
_entity_poly.type
_entity_poly.pdbx_seq_one_letter_code
_entity_poly.pdbx_strand_id
1 'polypeptide(L)'
;GRGDTARCFGASGAATYLTYARLALCGLPGFVVALSAWGIGMSMIGERIEYALTLTQLFGPIILASLPAVLLFHFFWTVTGYARIELTLRHESHDPSVVKTYLRTFLWVLKRPITLLHGGIGWIAFWLVSLAYVYLAHGNSMYGAGGAVTLFFVRQGVALLRMAIKIGVLGGQVELGRTRPLPPRRVETKTDAKAS
;
A
#
# COMPACT_ATOMS: atom_id res chain seq x y z
N GLY A 1 -32.79 1.22 15.93
CA GLY A 1 -32.75 -0.20 15.53
C GLY A 1 -31.88 -0.43 14.31
N ARG A 2 -32.46 -0.56 13.10
CA ARG A 2 -31.72 -0.78 11.84
C ARG A 2 -30.87 0.43 11.40
N GLY A 3 -31.36 1.65 11.64
CA GLY A 3 -30.64 2.90 11.35
C GLY A 3 -29.37 3.10 12.20
N ASP A 4 -29.42 2.77 13.50
CA ASP A 4 -28.24 2.85 14.38
C ASP A 4 -27.18 1.82 13.99
N THR A 5 -27.61 0.63 13.53
CA THR A 5 -26.67 -0.37 13.03
C THR A 5 -26.01 0.10 11.73
N ALA A 6 -26.78 0.62 10.76
CA ALA A 6 -26.25 1.21 9.54
C ALA A 6 -25.29 2.39 9.83
N ARG A 7 -25.57 3.18 10.87
CA ARG A 7 -24.73 4.28 11.33
C ARG A 7 -23.42 3.78 11.96
N CYS A 8 -23.45 2.72 12.77
CA CYS A 8 -22.25 2.09 13.31
C CYS A 8 -21.40 1.39 12.23
N PHE A 9 -22.03 0.77 11.23
CA PHE A 9 -21.33 0.18 10.08
C PHE A 9 -20.70 1.24 9.17
N GLY A 10 -21.46 2.28 8.83
CA GLY A 10 -20.95 3.43 8.12
C GLY A 10 -19.80 4.08 8.87
N ALA A 11 -19.89 4.20 10.20
CA ALA A 11 -18.84 4.73 11.04
C ALA A 11 -17.58 3.84 11.08
N SER A 12 -17.71 2.51 11.15
CA SER A 12 -16.56 1.59 11.18
C SER A 12 -15.87 1.47 9.80
N GLY A 13 -16.65 1.37 8.72
CA GLY A 13 -16.15 1.40 7.36
C GLY A 13 -15.49 2.73 7.01
N ALA A 14 -16.13 3.85 7.38
CA ALA A 14 -15.55 5.18 7.23
C ALA A 14 -14.31 5.36 8.11
N ALA A 15 -14.29 4.87 9.35
CA ALA A 15 -13.13 4.99 10.23
C ALA A 15 -11.90 4.30 9.60
N THR A 16 -12.07 3.11 9.01
CA THR A 16 -10.98 2.39 8.37
C THR A 16 -10.57 3.01 7.03
N TYR A 17 -11.55 3.35 6.19
CA TYR A 17 -11.31 3.95 4.87
C TYR A 17 -10.67 5.33 4.98
N LEU A 18 -11.24 6.22 5.81
CA LEU A 18 -10.72 7.58 6.02
C LEU A 18 -9.34 7.56 6.65
N THR A 19 -9.04 6.59 7.52
CA THR A 19 -7.70 6.41 8.08
C THR A 19 -6.67 6.11 6.98
N TYR A 20 -6.97 5.18 6.07
CA TYR A 20 -6.06 4.90 4.95
C TYR A 20 -6.04 5.98 3.87
N ALA A 21 -7.16 6.67 3.63
CA ALA A 21 -7.20 7.83 2.73
C ALA A 21 -6.33 8.98 3.29
N ARG A 22 -6.45 9.27 4.59
CA ARG A 22 -5.58 10.24 5.29
C ARG A 22 -4.12 9.80 5.25
N LEU A 23 -3.84 8.51 5.39
CA LEU A 23 -2.47 7.99 5.28
C LEU A 23 -1.91 8.22 3.87
N ALA A 24 -2.71 7.94 2.83
CA ALA A 24 -2.31 8.20 1.45
C ALA A 24 -2.04 9.69 1.21
N LEU A 25 -2.89 10.58 1.74
CA LEU A 25 -2.68 12.03 1.69
C LEU A 25 -1.41 12.46 2.44
N CYS A 26 -1.11 11.87 3.61
CA CYS A 26 0.12 12.14 4.35
C CYS A 26 1.38 11.69 3.59
N GLY A 27 1.28 10.60 2.82
CA GLY A 27 2.37 10.10 1.99
C GLY A 27 2.58 10.84 0.68
N LEU A 28 1.54 11.51 0.17
CA LEU A 28 1.52 12.17 -1.14
C LEU A 28 2.69 13.16 -1.35
N PRO A 29 3.06 14.03 -0.40
CA PRO A 29 4.20 14.92 -0.57
C PRO A 29 5.51 14.18 -0.88
N GLY A 30 5.75 13.02 -0.25
CA GLY A 30 6.92 12.20 -0.52
C GLY A 30 6.94 11.66 -1.95
N PHE A 31 5.79 11.21 -2.46
CA PHE A 31 5.66 10.76 -3.86
C PHE A 31 5.81 11.91 -4.86
N VAL A 32 5.33 13.11 -4.54
CA VAL A 32 5.55 14.31 -5.37
C VAL A 32 7.04 14.62 -5.48
N VAL A 33 7.80 14.53 -4.37
CA VAL A 33 9.25 14.70 -4.37
C VAL A 33 9.93 13.63 -5.25
N ALA A 34 9.53 12.36 -5.12
CA ALA A 34 10.08 11.29 -5.96
C ALA A 34 9.80 11.50 -7.46
N LEU A 35 8.58 11.93 -7.82
CA LEU A 35 8.21 12.24 -9.20
C LEU A 35 8.96 13.47 -9.75
N SER A 36 9.18 14.48 -8.90
CA SER A 36 9.95 15.67 -9.28
C SER A 36 11.41 15.30 -9.56
N ALA A 37 12.01 14.48 -8.70
CA ALA A 37 13.36 13.95 -8.91
C ALA A 37 13.45 13.13 -10.22
N TRP A 38 12.41 12.37 -10.55
CA TRP A 38 12.34 11.64 -11.82
C TRP A 38 12.29 12.60 -13.02
N GLY A 39 11.43 13.61 -12.96
CA GLY A 39 11.32 14.62 -14.02
C GLY A 39 12.64 15.35 -14.28
N ILE A 40 13.34 15.75 -13.20
CA ILE A 40 14.67 16.35 -13.30
C ILE A 40 15.66 15.38 -13.94
N GLY A 41 15.73 14.14 -13.46
CA GLY A 41 16.61 13.11 -14.03
C GLY A 41 16.36 12.88 -15.52
N MET A 42 15.10 12.77 -15.93
CA MET A 42 14.73 12.60 -17.33
C MET A 42 15.06 13.82 -18.19
N SER A 43 14.92 15.04 -17.67
CA SER A 43 15.31 16.26 -18.40
C SER A 43 16.81 16.31 -18.69
N MET A 44 17.65 15.78 -17.79
CA MET A 44 19.11 15.76 -17.96
C MET A 44 19.58 14.81 -19.09
N ILE A 45 18.73 13.87 -19.50
CA ILE A 45 19.04 12.93 -20.58
C ILE A 45 18.19 13.18 -21.83
N GLY A 46 17.45 14.30 -21.89
CA GLY A 46 16.55 14.62 -23.00
C GLY A 46 17.23 14.60 -24.35
N GLU A 47 18.37 15.28 -24.50
CA GLU A 47 19.15 15.29 -25.74
C GLU A 47 19.66 13.88 -26.10
N ARG A 48 20.03 13.07 -25.10
CA ARG A 48 20.47 11.69 -25.36
C ARG A 48 19.31 10.83 -25.87
N ILE A 49 18.10 11.05 -25.38
CA ILE A 49 16.89 10.37 -25.86
C ILE A 49 16.60 10.77 -27.31
N GLU A 50 16.75 12.05 -27.65
CA GLU A 50 16.51 12.57 -28.99
C GLU A 50 17.49 12.03 -30.03
N TYR A 51 18.77 11.90 -29.68
CA TYR A 51 19.84 11.52 -30.61
C TYR A 51 20.31 10.06 -30.50
N ALA A 52 19.66 9.22 -29.69
CA ALA A 52 20.05 7.82 -29.58
C ALA A 52 19.70 7.02 -30.85
N LEU A 53 20.70 6.34 -31.40
CA LEU A 53 20.52 5.47 -32.56
C LEU A 53 20.03 4.07 -32.17
N THR A 54 20.27 3.66 -30.92
CA THR A 54 19.82 2.37 -30.39
C THR A 54 19.33 2.47 -28.94
N LEU A 55 18.40 1.58 -28.56
CA LEU A 55 17.93 1.48 -27.17
C LEU A 55 19.05 1.12 -26.18
N THR A 56 20.06 0.37 -26.63
CA THR A 56 21.23 0.00 -25.81
C THR A 56 22.01 1.21 -25.32
N GLN A 57 22.09 2.28 -26.12
CA GLN A 57 22.74 3.54 -25.74
C GLN A 57 21.97 4.29 -24.65
N LEU A 58 20.67 4.02 -24.48
CA LEU A 58 19.81 4.69 -23.52
C LEU A 58 19.72 3.98 -22.17
N PHE A 59 20.01 2.68 -22.08
CA PHE A 59 19.85 1.93 -20.82
C PHE A 59 20.66 2.53 -19.66
N GLY A 60 21.96 2.76 -19.85
CA GLY A 60 22.82 3.35 -18.81
C GLY A 60 22.31 4.73 -18.35
N PRO A 61 22.12 5.69 -19.27
CA PRO A 61 21.57 7.01 -18.95
C PRO A 61 20.20 6.96 -18.25
N ILE A 62 19.25 6.16 -18.74
CA ILE A 62 17.90 6.03 -18.14
C ILE A 62 17.98 5.47 -16.72
N ILE A 63 18.79 4.43 -16.50
CA ILE A 63 18.97 3.83 -15.18
C ILE A 63 19.53 4.87 -14.21
N LEU A 64 20.60 5.58 -14.59
CA LEU A 64 21.24 6.58 -13.74
C LEU A 64 20.31 7.76 -13.46
N ALA A 65 19.59 8.25 -14.47
CA ALA A 65 18.62 9.33 -14.34
C ALA A 65 17.45 8.96 -13.43
N SER A 66 17.00 7.71 -13.50
CA SER A 66 15.84 7.23 -12.73
C SER A 66 16.19 6.76 -11.32
N LEU A 67 17.46 6.40 -11.06
CA LEU A 67 17.87 5.76 -9.81
C LEU A 67 17.50 6.57 -8.55
N PRO A 68 17.78 7.88 -8.45
CA PRO A 68 17.41 8.65 -7.26
C PRO A 68 15.90 8.64 -7.00
N ALA A 69 15.10 8.78 -8.06
CA ALA A 69 13.65 8.77 -7.95
C ALA A 69 13.10 7.40 -7.53
N VAL A 70 13.65 6.32 -8.10
CA VAL A 70 13.29 4.94 -7.72
C VAL A 70 13.60 4.67 -6.25
N LEU A 71 14.75 5.13 -5.75
CA LEU A 71 15.12 4.98 -4.34
C LEU A 71 14.18 5.77 -3.42
N LEU A 72 13.85 7.01 -3.77
CA LEU A 72 12.88 7.81 -3.00
C LEU A 72 11.49 7.19 -3.01
N PHE A 73 11.02 6.76 -4.18
CA PHE A 73 9.73 6.08 -4.31
C PHE A 73 9.69 4.81 -3.45
N HIS A 74 10.75 4.00 -3.51
CA HIS A 74 10.88 2.78 -2.72
C HIS A 74 10.85 3.06 -1.22
N PHE A 75 11.55 4.11 -0.78
CA PHE A 75 11.54 4.56 0.60
C PHE A 75 10.14 4.98 1.06
N PHE A 76 9.46 5.89 0.35
CA PHE A 76 8.13 6.37 0.73
C PHE A 76 7.05 5.28 0.63
N TRP A 77 7.18 4.38 -0.34
CA TRP A 77 6.35 3.18 -0.44
C TRP A 77 6.51 2.31 0.82
N THR A 78 7.73 2.07 1.26
CA THR A 78 8.05 1.28 2.45
C THR A 78 7.49 1.94 3.71
N VAL A 79 7.69 3.25 3.89
CA VAL A 79 7.12 4.02 5.00
C VAL A 79 5.59 3.89 5.03
N THR A 80 4.93 4.06 3.90
CA THR A 80 3.46 3.94 3.79
C THR A 80 2.99 2.53 4.12
N GLY A 81 3.72 1.50 3.67
CA GLY A 81 3.43 0.09 3.96
C GLY A 81 3.50 -0.23 5.45
N TYR A 82 4.58 0.17 6.12
CA TYR A 82 4.73 -0.05 7.57
C TYR A 82 3.76 0.79 8.40
N ALA A 83 3.47 2.03 7.99
CA ALA A 83 2.48 2.87 8.67
C ALA A 83 1.08 2.26 8.56
N ARG A 84 0.74 1.65 7.42
CA ARG A 84 -0.50 0.89 7.24
C ARG A 84 -0.56 -0.30 8.19
N ILE A 85 0.50 -1.09 8.28
CA ILE A 85 0.57 -2.24 9.20
C ILE A 85 0.39 -1.76 10.64
N GLU A 86 1.08 -0.70 11.04
CA GLU A 86 1.00 -0.15 12.40
C GLU A 86 -0.40 0.36 12.73
N LEU A 87 -1.03 1.12 11.83
CA LEU A 87 -2.41 1.58 12.00
C LEU A 87 -3.39 0.41 12.08
N THR A 88 -3.16 -0.67 11.33
CA THR A 88 -4.03 -1.85 11.33
C THR A 88 -3.92 -2.64 12.64
N LEU A 89 -2.70 -2.84 13.13
CA LEU A 89 -2.45 -3.65 14.33
C LEU A 89 -2.75 -2.90 15.64
N ARG A 90 -2.68 -1.56 15.64
CA ARG A 90 -2.86 -0.74 16.86
C ARG A 90 -4.17 0.05 16.88
N HIS A 91 -5.05 -0.14 15.90
CA HIS A 91 -6.32 0.59 15.79
C HIS A 91 -7.17 0.48 17.06
N GLU A 92 -7.32 -0.74 17.58
CA GLU A 92 -8.25 -1.03 18.67
C GLU A 92 -7.75 -0.63 20.07
N SER A 93 -6.44 -0.38 20.23
CA SER A 93 -5.84 -0.22 21.57
C SER A 93 -5.46 1.22 21.93
N HIS A 94 -5.22 2.11 20.97
CA HIS A 94 -4.56 3.40 21.26
C HIS A 94 -5.06 4.61 20.44
N ASP A 95 -6.09 4.47 19.60
CA ASP A 95 -6.55 5.49 18.63
C ASP A 95 -5.39 6.31 17.99
N PRO A 96 -4.49 5.63 17.25
CA PRO A 96 -3.25 6.25 16.80
C PRO A 96 -3.50 7.30 15.69
N SER A 97 -3.09 8.54 15.95
CA SER A 97 -3.06 9.60 14.92
C SER A 97 -2.26 9.16 13.69
N VAL A 98 -2.85 9.32 12.50
CA VAL A 98 -2.26 8.94 11.20
C VAL A 98 -0.96 9.68 10.94
N VAL A 99 -0.93 10.99 11.20
CA VAL A 99 0.27 11.83 10.98
C VAL A 99 1.40 11.40 11.90
N LYS A 100 1.11 11.20 13.19
CA LYS A 100 2.10 10.76 14.18
C LYS A 100 2.65 9.37 13.83
N THR A 101 1.78 8.48 13.38
CA THR A 101 2.16 7.13 12.93
C THR A 101 3.06 7.21 11.71
N TYR A 102 2.68 7.98 10.69
CA TYR A 102 3.50 8.16 9.48
C TYR A 102 4.88 8.74 9.80
N LEU A 103 4.96 9.81 10.60
CA LEU A 103 6.24 10.40 11.01
C LEU A 103 7.12 9.44 11.83
N ARG A 104 6.52 8.69 12.76
CA ARG A 104 7.23 7.68 13.52
C ARG A 104 7.76 6.57 12.61
N THR A 105 6.95 6.08 11.68
CA THR A 105 7.37 5.07 10.71
C THR A 105 8.47 5.61 9.79
N PHE A 106 8.37 6.86 9.33
CA PHE A 106 9.39 7.53 8.54
C PHE A 106 10.75 7.50 9.24
N LEU A 107 10.79 7.96 10.50
CA LEU A 107 12.02 7.95 11.31
C LEU A 107 12.52 6.54 11.58
N TRP A 108 11.61 5.57 11.75
CA TRP A 108 11.96 4.18 11.98
C TRP A 108 12.61 3.54 10.74
N VAL A 109 12.05 3.75 9.54
CA VAL A 109 12.64 3.27 8.27
C VAL A 109 14.01 3.91 8.05
N LEU A 110 14.14 5.21 8.30
CA LEU A 110 15.42 5.92 8.19
C LEU A 110 16.50 5.33 9.10
N LYS A 111 16.15 4.97 10.35
CA LYS A 111 17.07 4.38 11.32
C LYS A 111 17.34 2.89 11.09
N ARG A 112 16.52 2.20 10.29
CA ARG A 112 16.59 0.74 10.10
C ARG A 112 16.54 0.41 8.60
N PRO A 113 17.67 0.50 7.87
CA PRO A 113 17.68 0.29 6.42
C PRO A 113 17.28 -1.13 6.00
N ILE A 114 17.37 -2.12 6.89
CA ILE A 114 16.89 -3.49 6.65
C ILE A 114 15.40 -3.56 6.28
N THR A 115 14.63 -2.54 6.65
CA THR A 115 13.21 -2.42 6.30
C THR A 115 13.01 -2.14 4.81
N LEU A 116 13.97 -1.47 4.17
CA LEU A 116 14.00 -1.26 2.73
C LEU A 116 14.28 -2.56 1.97
N LEU A 117 15.06 -3.49 2.55
CA LEU A 117 15.28 -4.80 1.93
C LEU A 117 13.98 -5.60 1.85
N HIS A 118 13.16 -5.56 2.91
CA HIS A 118 11.84 -6.21 2.92
C HIS A 118 10.93 -5.65 1.83
N GLY A 119 10.87 -4.33 1.68
CA GLY A 119 10.16 -3.71 0.56
C GLY A 119 10.76 -4.12 -0.80
N GLY A 120 12.09 -4.25 -0.86
CA GLY A 120 12.85 -4.60 -2.07
C GLY A 120 12.50 -6.00 -2.59
N ILE A 121 12.21 -6.96 -1.70
CA ILE A 121 11.71 -8.29 -2.10
C ILE A 121 10.40 -8.16 -2.90
N GLY A 122 9.49 -7.27 -2.47
CA GLY A 122 8.26 -7.00 -3.20
C GLY A 122 8.50 -6.39 -4.59
N TRP A 123 9.51 -5.53 -4.73
CA TRP A 123 9.94 -4.98 -6.01
C TRP A 123 10.55 -6.03 -6.93
N ILE A 124 11.42 -6.90 -6.41
CA ILE A 124 11.99 -8.01 -7.18
C ILE A 124 10.88 -8.93 -7.69
N ALA A 125 9.94 -9.32 -6.83
CA ALA A 125 8.80 -10.13 -7.23
C ALA A 125 7.96 -9.43 -8.31
N PHE A 126 7.72 -8.12 -8.19
CA PHE A 126 7.02 -7.34 -9.21
C PHE A 126 7.76 -7.34 -10.55
N TRP A 127 9.08 -7.13 -10.55
CA TRP A 127 9.89 -7.16 -11.77
C TRP A 127 9.91 -8.55 -12.40
N LEU A 128 10.09 -9.62 -11.61
CA LEU A 128 10.06 -10.99 -12.11
C LEU A 128 8.72 -11.33 -12.77
N VAL A 129 7.61 -10.98 -12.14
CA VAL A 129 6.27 -11.18 -12.71
C VAL A 129 6.08 -10.34 -13.98
N SER A 130 6.56 -9.10 -13.99
CA SER A 130 6.45 -8.21 -15.15
C SER A 130 7.28 -8.72 -16.33
N LEU A 131 8.50 -9.19 -16.08
CA LEU A 131 9.38 -9.78 -17.09
C LEU A 131 8.83 -11.10 -17.63
N ALA A 132 8.32 -11.97 -16.74
CA ALA A 132 7.64 -13.19 -17.14
C ALA A 132 6.43 -12.87 -18.03
N TYR A 133 5.66 -11.84 -17.68
CA TYR A 133 4.55 -11.37 -18.51
C TYR A 133 5.02 -10.85 -19.87
N VAL A 134 6.04 -9.99 -19.92
CA VAL A 134 6.61 -9.48 -21.19
C VAL A 134 7.12 -10.62 -22.06
N TYR A 135 7.78 -11.61 -21.47
CA TYR A 135 8.25 -12.80 -22.16
C TYR A 135 7.08 -13.60 -22.77
N LEU A 136 6.03 -13.86 -21.99
CA LEU A 136 4.82 -14.56 -22.47
C LEU A 136 4.06 -13.74 -23.53
N ALA A 137 4.13 -12.41 -23.44
CA ALA A 137 3.51 -11.50 -24.41
C ALA A 137 4.29 -11.38 -25.72
N HIS A 138 5.58 -11.72 -25.73
CA HIS A 138 6.44 -11.59 -26.90
C HIS A 138 5.97 -12.54 -28.03
N GLY A 139 5.56 -11.98 -29.17
CA GLY A 139 5.02 -12.74 -30.30
C GLY A 139 3.51 -12.99 -30.26
N ASN A 140 2.81 -12.59 -29.20
CA ASN A 140 1.36 -12.75 -29.06
C ASN A 140 0.64 -11.40 -29.13
N SER A 141 -0.05 -11.12 -30.25
CA SER A 141 -0.74 -9.83 -30.50
C SER A 141 -1.83 -9.49 -29.48
N MET A 142 -2.43 -10.49 -28.82
CA MET A 142 -3.43 -10.31 -27.76
C MET A 142 -2.87 -9.79 -26.42
N TYR A 143 -1.54 -9.72 -26.24
CA TYR A 143 -0.89 -9.34 -24.98
C TYR A 143 0.05 -8.13 -25.09
N GLY A 144 -0.10 -7.28 -26.10
CA GLY A 144 0.72 -6.06 -26.28
C GLY A 144 0.68 -5.07 -25.10
N ALA A 145 1.25 -3.87 -25.25
CA ALA A 145 1.28 -2.83 -24.20
C ALA A 145 -0.11 -2.57 -23.55
N GLY A 146 -1.19 -2.71 -24.33
CA GLY A 146 -2.57 -2.68 -23.84
C GLY A 146 -2.91 -3.80 -22.85
N GLY A 147 -2.43 -5.03 -23.06
CA GLY A 147 -2.63 -6.17 -22.15
C GLY A 147 -1.91 -6.00 -20.81
N ALA A 148 -0.69 -5.46 -20.80
CA ALA A 148 0.05 -5.15 -19.56
C ALA A 148 -0.67 -4.06 -18.73
N VAL A 149 -1.11 -3.00 -19.40
CA VAL A 149 -1.91 -1.93 -18.80
C VAL A 149 -3.24 -2.49 -18.29
N THR A 150 -3.88 -3.36 -19.07
CA THR A 150 -5.13 -4.04 -18.68
C THR A 150 -4.91 -4.92 -17.46
N LEU A 151 -3.83 -5.69 -17.37
CA LEU A 151 -3.52 -6.49 -16.18
C LEU A 151 -3.17 -5.64 -14.97
N PHE A 152 -2.54 -4.48 -15.16
CA PHE A 152 -2.36 -3.51 -14.08
C PHE A 152 -3.72 -3.01 -13.58
N PHE A 153 -4.62 -2.60 -14.47
CA PHE A 153 -5.98 -2.17 -14.11
C PHE A 153 -6.83 -3.31 -13.53
N VAL A 154 -6.70 -4.54 -14.02
CA VAL A 154 -7.34 -5.73 -13.48
C VAL A 154 -6.78 -6.04 -12.10
N ARG A 155 -5.47 -5.91 -11.87
CA ARG A 155 -4.87 -6.06 -10.54
C ARG A 155 -5.39 -4.99 -9.58
N GLN A 156 -5.46 -3.73 -10.01
CA GLN A 156 -6.03 -2.66 -9.18
C GLN A 156 -7.52 -2.87 -8.95
N GLY A 157 -8.26 -3.32 -9.96
CA GLY A 157 -9.67 -3.68 -9.91
C GLY A 157 -9.93 -4.86 -8.97
N VAL A 158 -9.10 -5.91 -9.00
CA VAL A 158 -9.15 -7.05 -8.08
C VAL A 158 -8.77 -6.62 -6.67
N ALA A 159 -7.82 -5.70 -6.51
CA ALA A 159 -7.50 -5.14 -5.20
C ALA A 159 -8.67 -4.32 -4.62
N LEU A 160 -9.32 -3.50 -5.44
CA LEU A 160 -10.53 -2.75 -5.09
C LEU A 160 -11.72 -3.69 -4.81
N LEU A 161 -11.91 -4.71 -5.63
CA LEU A 161 -12.94 -5.73 -5.45
C LEU A 161 -12.70 -6.53 -4.17
N ARG A 162 -11.45 -6.92 -3.88
CA ARG A 162 -11.09 -7.60 -2.63
C ARG A 162 -11.33 -6.70 -1.41
N MET A 163 -11.09 -5.40 -1.54
CA MET A 163 -11.44 -4.41 -0.52
C MET A 163 -12.96 -4.32 -0.32
N ALA A 164 -13.73 -4.23 -1.41
CA ALA A 164 -15.19 -4.20 -1.40
C ALA A 164 -15.81 -5.49 -0.84
N ILE A 165 -15.26 -6.66 -1.18
CA ILE A 165 -15.65 -7.96 -0.63
C ILE A 165 -15.34 -8.03 0.87
N LYS A 166 -14.17 -7.55 1.33
CA LYS A 166 -13.89 -7.46 2.77
C LYS A 166 -14.92 -6.60 3.49
N ILE A 167 -15.32 -5.47 2.91
CA ILE A 167 -16.38 -4.62 3.43
C ILE A 167 -17.72 -5.39 3.48
N GLY A 168 -18.07 -6.11 2.42
CA GLY A 168 -19.29 -6.92 2.34
C GLY A 168 -19.32 -8.13 3.28
N VAL A 169 -18.20 -8.85 3.44
CA VAL A 169 -18.06 -10.00 4.35
C VAL A 169 -18.10 -9.56 5.80
N LEU A 170 -17.46 -8.43 6.15
CA LEU A 170 -17.60 -7.84 7.48
C LEU A 170 -19.07 -7.43 7.74
N GLY A 171 -19.76 -6.89 6.74
CA GLY A 171 -21.22 -6.66 6.81
C GLY A 171 -22.03 -7.94 7.03
N GLY A 172 -21.72 -9.02 6.31
CA GLY A 172 -22.40 -10.32 6.43
C GLY A 172 -22.11 -11.07 7.73
N GLN A 173 -20.90 -10.96 8.27
CA GLN A 173 -20.51 -11.55 9.56
C GLN A 173 -21.27 -10.93 10.73
N VAL A 174 -21.60 -9.64 10.66
CA VAL A 174 -22.42 -9.00 11.70
C VAL A 174 -23.89 -9.39 11.60
N GLU A 175 -24.42 -9.62 10.40
CA GLU A 175 -25.78 -10.15 10.23
C GLU A 175 -25.89 -11.60 10.77
N LEU A 176 -24.88 -12.43 10.53
CA LEU A 176 -24.77 -13.78 11.10
C LEU A 176 -24.54 -13.77 12.63
N GLY A 177 -23.88 -12.74 13.17
CA GLY A 177 -23.72 -12.52 14.61
C GLY A 177 -24.99 -12.06 15.33
N ARG A 178 -26.01 -11.57 14.61
CA ARG A 178 -27.34 -11.22 15.17
C ARG A 178 -28.26 -12.43 15.32
N THR A 179 -28.06 -13.47 14.52
CA THR A 179 -28.92 -14.67 14.52
C THR A 179 -28.40 -15.78 15.43
N ARG A 180 -27.18 -15.64 15.97
CA ARG A 180 -26.58 -16.60 16.91
C ARG A 180 -26.32 -15.93 18.27
N PRO A 181 -26.62 -16.60 19.39
CA PRO A 181 -26.25 -16.10 20.70
C PRO A 181 -24.73 -15.94 20.80
N LEU A 182 -24.30 -14.82 21.40
CA LEU A 182 -22.89 -14.48 21.57
C LEU A 182 -22.17 -15.55 22.41
N PRO A 183 -20.93 -15.93 22.06
CA PRO A 183 -20.16 -16.86 22.87
C PRO A 183 -19.96 -16.27 24.28
N PRO A 184 -20.15 -17.07 25.35
CA PRO A 184 -20.09 -16.58 26.72
C PRO A 184 -18.72 -15.99 27.01
N ARG A 185 -18.71 -14.71 27.41
CA ARG A 185 -17.49 -14.00 27.82
C ARG A 185 -17.02 -14.62 29.14
N ARG A 186 -15.86 -15.30 29.15
CA ARG A 186 -15.15 -15.57 30.41
C ARG A 186 -14.67 -14.23 30.96
N VAL A 187 -15.42 -13.68 31.90
CA VAL A 187 -14.94 -12.60 32.75
C VAL A 187 -14.01 -13.29 33.75
N GLU A 188 -12.71 -13.15 33.58
CA GLU A 188 -11.78 -13.44 34.67
C GLU A 188 -12.06 -12.39 35.75
N THR A 189 -12.82 -12.79 36.76
CA THR A 189 -12.94 -12.05 38.01
C THR A 189 -11.54 -11.90 38.57
N LYS A 190 -10.98 -10.69 38.48
CA LYS A 190 -9.88 -10.27 39.34
C LYS A 190 -10.38 -10.42 40.77
N THR A 191 -10.01 -11.51 41.41
CA THR A 191 -10.16 -11.67 42.85
C THR A 191 -9.28 -10.60 43.48
N ASP A 192 -9.91 -9.57 44.05
CA ASP A 192 -9.23 -8.60 44.88
C ASP A 192 -8.57 -9.37 46.03
N ALA A 193 -7.26 -9.52 45.97
CA ALA A 193 -6.45 -9.95 47.09
C ALA A 193 -6.47 -8.83 48.13
N LYS A 194 -7.54 -8.80 48.94
CA LYS A 194 -7.58 -8.06 50.21
C LYS A 194 -7.45 -9.06 51.36
N ALA A 195 -6.41 -8.79 52.14
CA ALA A 195 -5.94 -9.43 53.36
C ALA A 195 -7.00 -10.02 54.29
N SER A 196 -6.73 -11.25 54.75
CA SER A 196 -6.69 -11.63 56.17
C SER A 196 -5.76 -12.82 56.34
#